data_AF-A0A850LSX7-F1
#
_entry.id   AF-A0A850LSX7-F1
#
_cell.length_a   1.000
_cell.length_b   1.000
_cell.length_c   1.000
_cell.angle_alpha   90.00
_cell.angle_beta   90.00
_cell.angle_gamma   90.00
#
_symmetry.space_group_name_H-M   'P 1'
#
loop_
_entity.id
_entity.type
_entity.pdbx_description
1 polymer ?
#
loop_
_entity_poly.entity_id
_entity_poly.type
_entity_poly.pdbx_seq_one_letter_code
_entity_poly.pdbx_strand_id
1 'polypeptide(L)'
;KIHQFEKEKFTNDDIQTFKDSQIKIMDEILKQRNANLKIFKNISKIFNQIQTDLHALENFIGFNKITVHQDLHLAQILVKSDEEGKKKLYITDLEGDPNRSIDEIWERDLFFRDLASLITAFHYIEVNSVLHTTSLTKEDLKIVESFADAKNQFQKKLGVLSTTMSEAKLWTDYLISNLMKYYNNKYVKIFDNGKNVDFNTFQKGCEIYKFDRLIREIYYELKYRKDNYVVPLIILNNSYDSLFKV
;
A
#
# COMPACT_ATOMS: atom_id res chain seq x y z
N LYS A 1 -16.65 12.67 -32.24
CA LYS A 1 -17.30 12.98 -30.94
C LYS A 1 -16.99 11.82 -30.01
N ILE A 2 -15.98 11.95 -29.15
CA ILE A 2 -15.76 10.99 -28.07
C ILE A 2 -16.99 11.16 -27.16
N HIS A 3 -17.77 10.10 -26.95
CA HIS A 3 -18.84 10.13 -25.98
C HIS A 3 -18.26 10.64 -24.66
N GLN A 4 -18.82 11.74 -24.13
CA GLN A 4 -18.62 12.10 -22.74
C GLN A 4 -19.20 10.94 -21.93
N PHE A 5 -18.39 9.91 -21.66
CA PHE A 5 -18.72 8.93 -20.64
C PHE A 5 -18.94 9.73 -19.36
N GLU A 6 -20.13 9.61 -18.78
CA GLU A 6 -20.40 10.22 -17.49
C GLU A 6 -19.31 9.78 -16.52
N LYS A 7 -18.71 10.78 -15.87
CA LYS A 7 -17.68 10.52 -14.88
C LYS A 7 -18.37 9.92 -13.67
N GLU A 8 -18.23 8.61 -13.53
CA GLU A 8 -18.67 7.88 -12.35
C GLU A 8 -18.05 8.51 -11.11
N LYS A 9 -18.87 8.70 -10.07
CA LYS A 9 -18.49 9.42 -8.86
C LYS A 9 -18.28 8.44 -7.73
N PHE A 10 -17.36 8.75 -6.84
CA PHE A 10 -17.22 8.05 -5.57
C PHE A 10 -18.40 8.40 -4.66
N THR A 11 -19.01 7.41 -4.04
CA THR A 11 -20.28 7.52 -3.31
C THR A 11 -20.21 6.78 -1.97
N ASN A 12 -21.29 6.84 -1.19
CA ASN A 12 -21.42 6.04 0.03
C ASN A 12 -21.45 4.53 -0.27
N ASP A 13 -21.97 4.13 -1.43
CA ASP A 13 -21.99 2.72 -1.83
C ASP A 13 -20.56 2.20 -2.02
N ASP A 14 -19.67 3.02 -2.56
CA ASP A 14 -18.25 2.66 -2.70
C ASP A 14 -17.54 2.50 -1.34
N ILE A 15 -17.86 3.36 -0.36
CA ILE A 15 -17.35 3.24 1.02
C ILE A 15 -17.86 1.95 1.66
N GLN A 16 -19.12 1.60 1.44
CA GLN A 16 -19.71 0.38 1.94
C GLN A 16 -19.07 -0.86 1.29
N THR A 17 -18.87 -0.86 -0.04
CA THR A 17 -18.13 -1.91 -0.75
C THR A 17 -16.69 -2.06 -0.22
N PHE A 18 -16.00 -0.94 0.02
CA PHE A 18 -14.66 -0.95 0.62
C PHE A 18 -14.66 -1.61 2.01
N LYS A 19 -15.62 -1.23 2.86
CA LYS A 19 -15.81 -1.81 4.20
C LYS A 19 -16.05 -3.32 4.13
N ASP A 20 -16.97 -3.76 3.28
CA ASP A 20 -17.35 -5.16 3.17
C ASP A 20 -16.17 -6.00 2.65
N SER A 21 -15.41 -5.46 1.70
CA SER A 21 -14.18 -6.10 1.24
C SER A 21 -13.13 -6.22 2.34
N GLN A 22 -12.93 -5.17 3.15
CA GLN A 22 -11.99 -5.18 4.28
C GLN A 22 -12.40 -6.21 5.34
N ILE A 23 -13.67 -6.25 5.73
CA ILE A 23 -14.20 -7.23 6.69
C ILE A 23 -14.00 -8.65 6.16
N LYS A 24 -14.36 -8.91 4.89
CA LYS A 24 -14.18 -10.22 4.26
C LYS A 24 -12.73 -10.68 4.30
N ILE A 25 -11.78 -9.83 3.95
CA ILE A 25 -10.34 -10.19 3.97
C ILE A 25 -9.87 -10.43 5.40
N MET A 26 -10.27 -9.59 6.34
CA MET A 26 -9.94 -9.78 7.74
C MET A 26 -10.46 -11.12 8.25
N ASP A 27 -11.73 -11.46 8.00
CA ASP A 27 -12.31 -12.75 8.38
C ASP A 27 -11.53 -13.93 7.78
N GLU A 28 -11.10 -13.83 6.52
CA GLU A 28 -10.25 -14.85 5.89
C GLU A 28 -8.86 -14.96 6.53
N ILE A 29 -8.24 -13.85 6.91
CA ILE A 29 -7.00 -13.85 7.71
C ILE A 29 -7.26 -14.56 9.05
N LEU A 30 -8.40 -14.30 9.71
CA LEU A 30 -8.70 -14.91 11.01
C LEU A 30 -8.93 -16.42 10.94
N LYS A 31 -9.48 -16.90 9.81
CA LYS A 31 -9.70 -18.33 9.57
C LYS A 31 -8.41 -19.13 9.37
N GLN A 32 -7.28 -18.47 9.07
CA GLN A 32 -5.97 -19.12 8.93
C GLN A 32 -5.45 -19.58 10.32
N ARG A 33 -6.06 -20.63 10.89
CA ARG A 33 -5.92 -21.17 12.26
C ARG A 33 -4.48 -21.48 12.73
N ASN A 34 -3.50 -21.55 11.82
CA ASN A 34 -2.10 -21.86 12.16
C ASN A 34 -1.21 -20.63 12.25
N ALA A 35 -1.77 -19.45 12.04
CA ALA A 35 -0.98 -18.26 11.98
C ALA A 35 -0.97 -17.67 13.41
N ASN A 36 0.06 -18.03 14.19
CA ASN A 36 0.40 -17.41 15.47
C ASN A 36 0.87 -15.95 15.23
N LEU A 37 0.14 -15.22 14.39
CA LEU A 37 0.52 -13.94 13.84
C LEU A 37 0.33 -12.90 14.91
N LYS A 38 1.36 -12.08 15.11
CA LYS A 38 1.29 -10.86 15.90
C LYS A 38 0.14 -9.95 15.46
N ILE A 39 -0.34 -10.07 14.20
CA ILE A 39 -1.52 -9.35 13.70
C ILE A 39 -2.77 -9.58 14.57
N PHE A 40 -2.96 -10.79 15.10
CA PHE A 40 -4.10 -11.12 15.98
C PHE A 40 -4.04 -10.38 17.32
N LYS A 41 -2.83 -10.10 17.83
CA LYS A 41 -2.67 -9.35 19.09
C LYS A 41 -3.17 -7.91 18.96
N ASN A 42 -3.12 -7.34 17.74
CA ASN A 42 -3.51 -5.96 17.46
C ASN A 42 -4.78 -5.86 16.61
N ILE A 43 -5.59 -6.92 16.56
CA ILE A 43 -6.77 -6.99 15.72
C ILE A 43 -7.78 -5.85 16.00
N SER A 44 -7.97 -5.49 17.28
CA SER A 44 -8.85 -4.39 17.67
C SER A 44 -8.36 -3.04 17.14
N LYS A 45 -7.05 -2.82 17.15
CA LYS A 45 -6.43 -1.61 16.61
C LYS A 45 -6.55 -1.55 15.09
N ILE A 46 -6.39 -2.68 14.39
CA ILE A 46 -6.64 -2.79 12.94
C ILE A 46 -8.10 -2.46 12.63
N PHE A 47 -9.07 -3.00 13.37
CA PHE A 47 -10.48 -2.64 13.19
C PHE A 47 -10.74 -1.15 13.44
N ASN A 48 -10.14 -0.56 14.47
CA ASN A 48 -10.26 0.88 14.74
C ASN A 48 -9.66 1.73 13.60
N GLN A 49 -8.55 1.28 13.02
CA GLN A 49 -7.96 1.94 11.86
C GLN A 49 -8.90 1.87 10.66
N ILE A 50 -9.51 0.71 10.38
CA ILE A 50 -10.52 0.56 9.33
C ILE A 50 -11.67 1.55 9.55
N GLN A 51 -12.21 1.67 10.77
CA GLN A 51 -13.28 2.64 11.05
C GLN A 51 -12.84 4.09 10.81
N THR A 52 -11.61 4.43 11.22
CA THR A 52 -11.03 5.76 11.00
C THR A 52 -10.87 6.06 9.51
N ASP A 53 -10.43 5.06 8.74
CA ASP A 53 -10.24 5.17 7.30
C ASP A 53 -11.57 5.29 6.55
N LEU A 54 -12.60 4.55 6.97
CA LEU A 54 -13.96 4.67 6.43
C LEU A 54 -14.53 6.08 6.61
N HIS A 55 -14.41 6.66 7.80
CA HIS A 55 -14.82 8.05 8.03
C HIS A 55 -13.99 9.04 7.20
N ALA A 56 -12.68 8.81 7.08
CA ALA A 56 -11.84 9.67 6.26
C ALA A 56 -12.17 9.58 4.75
N LEU A 57 -12.72 8.45 4.28
CA LEU A 57 -13.14 8.27 2.90
C LEU A 57 -14.31 9.19 2.49
N GLU A 58 -15.12 9.64 3.45
CA GLU A 58 -16.25 10.55 3.19
C GLU A 58 -15.79 11.87 2.52
N ASN A 59 -14.56 12.30 2.80
CA ASN A 59 -13.96 13.49 2.18
C ASN A 59 -13.85 13.37 0.65
N PHE A 60 -13.79 12.14 0.13
CA PHE A 60 -13.63 11.87 -1.30
C PHE A 60 -14.97 11.63 -2.02
N ILE A 61 -16.12 11.65 -1.35
CA ILE A 61 -17.44 11.51 -2.00
C ILE A 61 -17.62 12.56 -3.10
N GLY A 62 -17.93 12.17 -4.33
CA GLY A 62 -18.05 13.05 -5.49
C GLY A 62 -16.75 13.22 -6.29
N PHE A 63 -15.64 12.60 -5.87
CA PHE A 63 -14.46 12.45 -6.72
C PHE A 63 -14.77 11.62 -7.96
N ASN A 64 -14.06 11.88 -9.06
CA ASN A 64 -14.15 11.07 -10.27
C ASN A 64 -13.43 9.74 -10.05
N LYS A 65 -14.17 8.64 -10.21
CA LYS A 65 -13.61 7.30 -10.33
C LYS A 65 -13.04 7.10 -11.74
N ILE A 66 -11.97 6.31 -11.84
CA ILE A 66 -11.33 5.94 -13.10
C ILE A 66 -11.11 4.43 -13.15
N THR A 67 -10.91 3.89 -14.35
CA THR A 67 -10.33 2.56 -14.47
C THR A 67 -8.90 2.64 -13.94
N VAL A 68 -8.59 1.74 -13.01
CA VAL A 68 -7.30 1.64 -12.33
C VAL A 68 -6.65 0.31 -12.70
N HIS A 69 -5.33 0.23 -12.58
CA HIS A 69 -4.57 -0.99 -12.81
C HIS A 69 -4.78 -2.04 -11.71
N GLN A 70 -5.08 -1.59 -10.48
CA GLN A 70 -5.35 -2.41 -9.28
C GLN A 70 -4.15 -3.16 -8.68
N ASP A 71 -3.14 -3.49 -9.48
CA ASP A 71 -1.91 -4.18 -9.05
C ASP A 71 -0.61 -3.46 -9.47
N LEU A 72 -0.66 -2.15 -9.69
CA LEU A 72 0.48 -1.39 -10.23
C LEU A 72 1.71 -1.44 -9.32
N HIS A 73 2.78 -2.07 -9.81
CA HIS A 73 4.09 -2.08 -9.14
C HIS A 73 5.25 -1.89 -10.12
N LEU A 74 6.46 -1.62 -9.60
CA LEU A 74 7.62 -1.24 -10.42
C LEU A 74 8.01 -2.24 -11.52
N ALA A 75 7.77 -3.54 -11.30
CA ALA A 75 8.02 -4.57 -12.32
C ALA A 75 7.12 -4.42 -13.58
N GLN A 76 5.99 -3.71 -13.47
CA GLN A 76 5.06 -3.45 -14.57
C GLN A 76 5.34 -2.12 -15.28
N ILE A 77 6.36 -1.38 -14.84
CA ILE A 77 6.75 -0.09 -15.41
C ILE A 77 8.06 -0.26 -16.17
N LEU A 78 8.00 -0.21 -17.50
CA LEU A 78 9.17 -0.22 -18.37
C LEU A 78 9.59 1.20 -18.71
N VAL A 79 10.89 1.46 -18.69
CA VAL A 79 11.47 2.76 -19.07
C VAL A 79 12.25 2.61 -20.37
N LYS A 80 11.87 3.37 -21.39
CA LYS A 80 12.62 3.48 -22.65
C LYS A 80 13.03 4.93 -22.86
N SER A 81 14.31 5.15 -23.16
CA SER A 81 14.77 6.44 -23.65
C SER A 81 14.54 6.52 -25.16
N ASP A 82 14.03 7.63 -25.66
CA ASP A 82 14.11 7.93 -27.09
C ASP A 82 15.52 8.42 -27.49
N GLU A 83 15.71 8.68 -28.78
CA GLU A 83 16.99 9.08 -29.36
C GLU A 83 17.53 10.41 -28.78
N GLU A 84 16.65 11.24 -28.22
CA GLU A 84 16.98 12.51 -27.56
C GLU A 84 17.21 12.34 -26.04
N GLY A 85 17.20 11.10 -25.53
CA GLY A 85 17.39 10.79 -24.11
C GLY A 85 16.16 11.03 -23.23
N LYS A 86 15.00 11.35 -23.80
CA LYS A 86 13.76 11.55 -23.05
C LYS A 86 13.18 10.19 -22.65
N LYS A 87 12.94 10.04 -21.35
CA LYS A 87 12.38 8.81 -20.78
C LYS A 87 10.87 8.73 -21.06
N LYS A 88 10.44 7.63 -21.65
CA LYS A 88 9.05 7.20 -21.80
C LYS A 88 8.78 6.04 -20.87
N LEU A 89 7.68 6.12 -20.14
CA LEU A 89 7.21 5.05 -19.25
C LEU A 89 6.11 4.27 -19.94
N TYR A 90 6.19 2.95 -19.88
CA TYR A 90 5.16 2.04 -20.37
C TYR A 90 4.66 1.24 -19.18
N ILE A 91 3.35 1.30 -18.97
CA ILE A 91 2.66 0.45 -17.99
C ILE A 91 2.20 -0.80 -18.73
N THR A 92 2.49 -1.96 -18.16
CA THR A 92 2.20 -3.28 -18.72
C THR A 92 1.30 -4.05 -17.76
N ASP A 93 0.82 -5.24 -18.16
CA ASP A 93 0.11 -6.16 -17.25
C ASP A 93 -1.23 -5.62 -16.70
N LEU A 94 -2.11 -5.17 -17.60
CA LEU A 94 -3.40 -4.55 -17.26
C LEU A 94 -4.51 -5.56 -16.89
N GLU A 95 -4.15 -6.71 -16.32
CA GLU A 95 -5.09 -7.80 -15.99
C GLU A 95 -5.90 -7.53 -14.71
N GLY A 96 -5.44 -6.62 -13.84
CA GLY A 96 -6.06 -6.33 -12.55
C GLY A 96 -5.46 -7.13 -11.39
N ASP A 97 -6.05 -7.02 -10.20
CA ASP A 97 -5.62 -7.80 -9.02
C ASP A 97 -6.11 -9.26 -9.15
N PRO A 98 -5.21 -10.27 -9.16
CA PRO A 98 -5.59 -11.68 -9.33
C PRO A 98 -6.47 -12.22 -8.20
N ASN A 99 -6.61 -11.50 -7.08
CA ASN A 99 -7.49 -11.88 -5.97
C ASN A 99 -8.90 -11.31 -6.09
N ARG A 100 -9.17 -10.49 -7.12
CA ARG A 100 -10.49 -9.96 -7.42
C ARG A 100 -11.23 -10.84 -8.40
N SER A 101 -12.55 -10.86 -8.28
CA SER A 101 -13.44 -11.42 -9.29
C SER A 101 -13.38 -10.60 -10.58
N ILE A 102 -13.84 -11.20 -11.68
CA ILE A 102 -13.89 -10.53 -13.00
C ILE A 102 -14.69 -9.22 -12.91
N ASP A 103 -15.81 -9.21 -12.20
CA ASP A 103 -16.64 -8.02 -12.06
C ASP A 103 -15.89 -6.90 -11.31
N GLU A 104 -15.20 -7.24 -10.21
CA GLU A 104 -14.38 -6.32 -9.40
C GLU A 104 -13.16 -5.77 -10.15
N ILE A 105 -12.66 -6.45 -11.19
CA ILE A 105 -11.53 -5.99 -12.01
C ILE A 105 -11.96 -4.84 -12.94
N TRP A 106 -13.19 -4.86 -13.44
CA TRP A 106 -13.71 -3.82 -14.34
C TRP A 106 -14.29 -2.62 -13.62
N GLU A 107 -14.54 -2.73 -12.31
CA GLU A 107 -14.99 -1.62 -11.49
C GLU A 107 -14.00 -0.46 -11.48
N ARG A 108 -14.51 0.74 -11.72
CA ARG A 108 -13.73 1.97 -11.55
C ARG A 108 -13.47 2.20 -10.07
N ASP A 109 -12.40 2.91 -9.76
CA ASP A 109 -12.06 3.28 -8.38
C ASP A 109 -11.32 4.62 -8.33
N LEU A 110 -10.99 5.10 -7.13
CA LEU A 110 -10.13 6.25 -6.95
C LEU A 110 -8.69 5.92 -7.37
N PHE A 111 -8.03 6.90 -8.00
CA PHE A 111 -6.62 6.81 -8.42
C PHE A 111 -5.65 6.49 -7.26
N PHE A 112 -6.08 6.68 -6.01
CA PHE A 112 -5.33 6.30 -4.82
C PHE A 112 -4.98 4.82 -4.80
N ARG A 113 -5.77 3.93 -5.42
CA ARG A 113 -5.48 2.48 -5.47
C ARG A 113 -4.15 2.16 -6.16
N ASP A 114 -3.94 2.70 -7.34
CA ASP A 114 -2.70 2.48 -8.10
C ASP A 114 -1.52 3.20 -7.44
N LEU A 115 -1.74 4.43 -6.94
CA LEU A 115 -0.69 5.18 -6.26
C LEU A 115 -0.25 4.50 -4.96
N ALA A 116 -1.19 3.95 -4.18
CA ALA A 116 -0.90 3.17 -2.99
C ALA A 116 -0.13 1.89 -3.30
N SER A 117 -0.48 1.19 -4.38
CA SER A 117 0.26 -0.02 -4.81
C SER A 117 1.71 0.31 -5.17
N LEU A 118 1.93 1.42 -5.88
CA LEU A 118 3.27 1.91 -6.18
C LEU A 118 4.05 2.35 -4.93
N ILE A 119 3.39 3.03 -3.98
CA ILE A 119 3.99 3.39 -2.68
C ILE A 119 4.40 2.15 -1.90
N THR A 120 3.52 1.14 -1.84
CA THR A 120 3.83 -0.14 -1.20
C THR A 120 5.05 -0.81 -1.85
N ALA A 121 5.16 -0.79 -3.17
CA ALA A 121 6.33 -1.33 -3.87
C ALA A 121 7.66 -0.69 -3.44
N PHE A 122 7.69 0.62 -3.13
CA PHE A 122 8.89 1.25 -2.58
C PHE A 122 9.23 0.76 -1.17
N HIS A 123 8.24 0.55 -0.31
CA HIS A 123 8.48 -0.05 1.00
C HIS A 123 8.96 -1.51 0.90
N TYR A 124 8.52 -2.27 -0.11
CA TYR A 124 9.11 -3.59 -0.36
C TYR A 124 10.58 -3.50 -0.75
N ILE A 125 10.98 -2.50 -1.55
CA ILE A 125 12.40 -2.26 -1.85
C ILE A 125 13.16 -1.93 -0.58
N GLU A 126 12.62 -1.07 0.29
CA GLU A 126 13.22 -0.72 1.59
C GLU A 126 13.51 -1.99 2.40
N VAL A 127 12.49 -2.83 2.62
CA VAL A 127 12.63 -4.04 3.43
C VAL A 127 13.59 -5.05 2.81
N ASN A 128 13.47 -5.31 1.51
CA ASN A 128 14.33 -6.28 0.84
C ASN A 128 15.78 -5.80 0.73
N SER A 129 16.01 -4.49 0.61
CA SER A 129 17.37 -3.92 0.63
C SER A 129 18.02 -4.16 1.98
N VAL A 130 17.30 -3.91 3.09
CA VAL A 130 17.78 -4.21 4.44
C VAL A 130 18.08 -5.70 4.59
N LEU A 131 17.17 -6.59 4.18
CA LEU A 131 17.40 -8.03 4.24
C LEU A 131 18.67 -8.44 3.49
N HIS A 132 18.81 -7.96 2.25
CA HIS A 132 19.94 -8.28 1.38
C HIS A 132 21.28 -7.79 1.96
N THR A 133 21.34 -6.57 2.50
CA THR A 133 22.59 -5.99 3.02
C THR A 133 23.00 -6.55 4.38
N THR A 134 22.05 -7.08 5.16
CA THR A 134 22.27 -7.50 6.55
C THR A 134 22.44 -9.01 6.69
N SER A 135 22.27 -9.77 5.61
CA SER A 135 22.18 -11.24 5.62
C SER A 135 21.08 -11.78 6.54
N LEU A 136 20.14 -10.92 6.96
CA LEU A 136 18.93 -11.35 7.64
C LEU A 136 18.05 -12.09 6.64
N THR A 137 17.38 -13.12 7.13
CA THR A 137 16.38 -13.87 6.38
C THR A 137 14.98 -13.45 6.79
N LYS A 138 13.98 -13.84 5.99
CA LYS A 138 12.57 -13.68 6.38
C LYS A 138 12.24 -14.45 7.67
N GLU A 139 12.97 -15.53 7.96
CA GLU A 139 12.83 -16.28 9.21
C GLU A 139 13.30 -15.45 10.41
N ASP A 140 14.44 -14.75 10.27
CA ASP A 140 14.91 -13.79 11.29
C ASP A 140 13.89 -12.67 11.52
N LEU A 141 13.11 -12.32 10.50
CA LEU A 141 12.05 -11.32 10.62
C LEU A 141 10.79 -11.82 11.34
N LYS A 142 10.53 -13.14 11.41
CA LYS A 142 9.32 -13.67 12.07
C LYS A 142 9.34 -13.43 13.58
N ILE A 143 10.52 -13.40 14.18
CA ILE A 143 10.69 -13.22 15.64
C ILE A 143 10.66 -11.75 16.09
N VAL A 144 10.86 -10.79 15.19
CA VAL A 144 10.84 -9.34 15.48
C VAL A 144 9.46 -8.74 15.24
N GLU A 145 9.06 -7.73 16.02
CA GLU A 145 7.72 -7.10 15.90
C GLU A 145 7.73 -5.83 15.04
N SER A 146 8.91 -5.25 14.78
CA SER A 146 9.10 -4.04 13.97
C SER A 146 10.56 -3.96 13.51
N PHE A 147 10.89 -2.99 12.65
CA PHE A 147 12.29 -2.68 12.37
C PHE A 147 13.04 -2.18 13.61
N ALA A 148 12.35 -1.53 14.55
CA ALA A 148 12.95 -1.14 15.83
C ALA A 148 13.33 -2.38 16.66
N ASP A 149 12.49 -3.41 16.67
CA ASP A 149 12.80 -4.68 17.37
C ASP A 149 13.90 -5.46 16.67
N ALA A 150 13.92 -5.47 15.33
CA ALA A 150 15.03 -6.04 14.56
C ALA A 150 16.34 -5.34 14.88
N LYS A 151 16.34 -4.01 14.96
CA LYS A 151 17.50 -3.20 15.34
C LYS A 151 18.00 -3.53 16.74
N ASN A 152 17.10 -3.72 17.71
CA ASN A 152 17.45 -4.06 19.10
C ASN A 152 17.94 -5.52 19.25
N GLN A 153 17.30 -6.48 18.59
CA GLN A 153 17.66 -7.90 18.71
C GLN A 153 18.94 -8.25 17.95
N PHE A 154 19.16 -7.67 16.77
CA PHE A 154 20.33 -7.97 15.94
C PHE A 154 21.49 -6.98 16.12
N GLN A 155 21.39 -6.08 17.09
CA GLN A 155 22.40 -5.06 17.42
C GLN A 155 23.81 -5.66 17.64
N LYS A 156 23.89 -6.86 18.23
CA LYS A 156 25.15 -7.59 18.48
C LYS A 156 25.72 -8.30 17.25
N LYS A 157 24.91 -8.60 16.23
CA LYS A 157 25.37 -9.27 14.99
C LYS A 157 25.97 -8.27 13.99
N LEU A 158 25.56 -6.99 14.01
CA LEU A 158 25.79 -6.06 12.89
C LEU A 158 25.96 -4.60 13.36
N GLY A 159 27.21 -4.16 13.53
CA GLY A 159 27.55 -2.74 13.77
C GLY A 159 27.25 -1.78 12.60
N VAL A 160 26.78 -2.32 11.46
CA VAL A 160 26.46 -1.59 10.20
C VAL A 160 24.94 -1.38 10.02
N LEU A 161 24.10 -2.04 10.82
CA LEU A 161 22.64 -2.15 10.62
C LEU A 161 21.90 -0.81 10.75
N SER A 162 22.28 0.04 11.71
CA SER A 162 21.53 1.27 12.00
C SER A 162 21.62 2.28 10.87
N THR A 163 22.77 2.34 10.19
CA THR A 163 23.01 3.31 9.12
C THR A 163 22.26 2.90 7.87
N THR A 164 22.40 1.65 7.41
CA THR A 164 21.72 1.16 6.21
C THR A 164 20.19 1.19 6.33
N MET A 165 19.62 0.84 7.49
CA MET A 165 18.18 0.95 7.70
C MET A 165 17.70 2.40 7.68
N SER A 166 18.46 3.31 8.29
CA SER A 166 18.11 4.73 8.32
C SER A 166 18.19 5.34 6.92
N GLU A 167 19.21 4.99 6.14
CA GLU A 167 19.39 5.43 4.76
C GLU A 167 18.30 4.91 3.82
N ALA A 168 17.98 3.60 3.89
CA ALA A 168 16.92 2.99 3.10
C ALA A 168 15.56 3.64 3.39
N LYS A 169 15.27 3.90 4.66
CA LYS A 169 14.06 4.60 5.08
C LYS A 169 14.04 6.05 4.58
N LEU A 170 15.11 6.81 4.79
CA LEU A 170 15.21 8.21 4.35
C LEU A 170 15.02 8.33 2.83
N TRP A 171 15.63 7.42 2.07
CA TRP A 171 15.48 7.38 0.61
C TRP A 171 14.04 7.06 0.19
N THR A 172 13.40 6.09 0.85
CA THR A 172 12.02 5.69 0.59
C THR A 172 11.04 6.82 0.93
N ASP A 173 11.19 7.45 2.09
CA ASP A 173 10.38 8.59 2.53
C ASP A 173 10.55 9.79 1.56
N TYR A 174 11.79 10.05 1.11
CA TYR A 174 12.07 11.10 0.11
C TYR A 174 11.37 10.82 -1.22
N LEU A 175 11.45 9.60 -1.75
CA LEU A 175 10.81 9.22 -3.00
C LEU A 175 9.28 9.31 -2.90
N ILE A 176 8.69 8.75 -1.86
CA ILE A 176 7.25 8.77 -1.63
C ILE A 176 6.76 10.22 -1.51
N SER A 177 7.46 11.06 -0.73
CA SER A 177 7.09 12.47 -0.57
C SER A 177 7.11 13.23 -1.89
N ASN A 178 8.15 13.04 -2.72
CA ASN A 178 8.24 13.70 -4.03
C ASN A 178 7.20 13.18 -5.01
N LEU A 179 6.94 11.87 -5.01
CA LEU A 179 5.90 11.27 -5.83
C LEU A 179 4.52 11.83 -5.46
N MET A 180 4.18 11.84 -4.18
CA MET A 180 2.91 12.38 -3.68
C MET A 180 2.75 13.86 -4.03
N LYS A 181 3.79 14.68 -3.80
CA LYS A 181 3.77 16.11 -4.16
C LYS A 181 3.57 16.31 -5.66
N TYR A 182 4.26 15.53 -6.49
CA TYR A 182 4.10 15.58 -7.94
C TYR A 182 2.68 15.24 -8.37
N TYR A 183 2.12 14.14 -7.84
CA TYR A 183 0.76 13.73 -8.16
C TYR A 183 -0.29 14.73 -7.67
N ASN A 184 -0.14 15.23 -6.44
CA ASN A 184 -1.03 16.24 -5.90
C ASN A 184 -1.05 17.50 -6.77
N ASN A 185 0.13 18.02 -7.10
CA ASN A 185 0.24 19.27 -7.86
C ASN A 185 -0.25 19.16 -9.30
N LYS A 186 -0.05 17.99 -9.94
CA LYS A 186 -0.30 17.82 -11.37
C LYS A 186 -1.64 17.17 -11.69
N TYR A 187 -2.09 16.23 -10.86
CA TYR A 187 -3.18 15.32 -11.24
C TYR A 187 -4.38 15.36 -10.30
N VAL A 188 -4.27 15.79 -9.04
CA VAL A 188 -5.42 15.72 -8.10
C VAL A 188 -6.64 16.51 -8.60
N LYS A 189 -6.41 17.66 -9.24
CA LYS A 189 -7.46 18.53 -9.81
C LYS A 189 -8.27 17.87 -10.93
N ILE A 190 -7.74 16.80 -11.53
CA ILE A 190 -8.46 16.02 -12.55
C ILE A 190 -9.55 15.16 -11.89
N PHE A 191 -9.28 14.70 -10.65
CA PHE A 191 -10.09 13.71 -9.95
C PHE A 191 -10.96 14.32 -8.86
N ASP A 192 -10.52 15.42 -8.24
CA ASP A 192 -11.20 16.06 -7.11
C ASP A 192 -12.53 16.74 -7.46
N ASN A 193 -12.87 16.81 -8.75
CA ASN A 193 -14.09 17.43 -9.25
C ASN A 193 -14.29 18.88 -8.77
N GLY A 194 -13.20 19.64 -8.66
CA GLY A 194 -13.24 21.05 -8.24
C GLY A 194 -13.34 21.25 -6.72
N LYS A 195 -13.18 20.19 -5.92
CA LYS A 195 -13.14 20.29 -4.46
C LYS A 195 -11.90 20.99 -3.91
N ASN A 196 -10.83 21.16 -4.70
CA ASN A 196 -9.57 21.78 -4.30
C ASN A 196 -8.95 21.12 -3.06
N VAL A 197 -8.81 19.80 -3.14
CA VAL A 197 -8.32 19.00 -2.00
C VAL A 197 -6.88 19.37 -1.64
N ASP A 198 -6.65 19.61 -0.36
CA ASP A 198 -5.34 19.94 0.18
C ASP A 198 -4.43 18.71 0.25
N PHE A 199 -3.13 18.96 0.44
CA PHE A 199 -2.13 17.89 0.44
C PHE A 199 -2.30 16.88 1.58
N ASN A 200 -2.77 17.30 2.76
CA ASN A 200 -2.97 16.39 3.89
C ASN A 200 -4.14 15.44 3.60
N THR A 201 -5.24 15.97 3.05
CA THR A 201 -6.37 15.15 2.62
C THR A 201 -5.95 14.20 1.50
N PHE A 202 -5.18 14.65 0.50
CA PHE A 202 -4.61 13.79 -0.53
C PHE A 202 -3.72 12.66 0.05
N GLN A 203 -2.82 13.02 0.97
CA GLN A 203 -1.94 12.07 1.63
C GLN A 203 -2.76 11.01 2.39
N LYS A 204 -3.81 11.44 3.09
CA LYS A 204 -4.70 10.53 3.82
C LYS A 204 -5.38 9.53 2.88
N GLY A 205 -5.80 9.96 1.69
CA GLY A 205 -6.31 9.06 0.65
C GLY A 205 -5.30 7.97 0.25
N CYS A 206 -4.03 8.36 0.05
CA CYS A 206 -2.95 7.40 -0.24
C CYS A 206 -2.73 6.42 0.92
N GLU A 207 -2.76 6.90 2.17
CA GLU A 207 -2.58 6.07 3.36
C GLU A 207 -3.71 5.04 3.53
N ILE A 208 -4.97 5.42 3.30
CA ILE A 208 -6.11 4.51 3.37
C ILE A 208 -5.95 3.35 2.38
N TYR A 209 -5.65 3.66 1.12
CA TYR A 209 -5.47 2.62 0.09
C TYR A 209 -4.19 1.81 0.28
N LYS A 210 -3.13 2.39 0.88
CA LYS A 210 -1.93 1.65 1.27
C LYS A 210 -2.24 0.62 2.35
N PHE A 211 -3.04 1.00 3.35
CA PHE A 211 -3.50 0.08 4.38
C PHE A 211 -4.31 -1.08 3.77
N ASP A 212 -5.29 -0.78 2.91
CA ASP A 212 -6.07 -1.80 2.18
C ASP A 212 -5.16 -2.77 1.41
N ARG A 213 -4.17 -2.24 0.68
CA ARG A 213 -3.20 -3.04 -0.07
C ARG A 213 -2.40 -3.98 0.84
N LEU A 214 -1.85 -3.47 1.95
CA LEU A 214 -1.03 -4.26 2.87
C LEU A 214 -1.83 -5.39 3.52
N ILE A 215 -3.09 -5.15 3.90
CA ILE A 215 -3.98 -6.20 4.44
C ILE A 215 -4.25 -7.29 3.39
N ARG A 216 -4.50 -6.91 2.14
CA ARG A 216 -4.65 -7.87 1.02
C ARG A 216 -3.40 -8.69 0.78
N GLU A 217 -2.23 -8.06 0.82
CA GLU A 217 -0.95 -8.76 0.64
C GLU A 217 -0.69 -9.74 1.79
N ILE A 218 -0.96 -9.36 3.04
CA ILE A 218 -0.85 -10.29 4.18
C ILE A 218 -1.74 -11.51 3.94
N TYR A 219 -3.00 -11.32 3.55
CA TYR A 219 -3.90 -12.42 3.20
C TYR A 219 -3.35 -13.29 2.06
N TYR A 220 -2.89 -12.67 0.97
CA TYR A 220 -2.31 -13.36 -0.18
C TYR A 220 -1.11 -14.22 0.23
N GLU A 221 -0.16 -13.65 0.98
CA GLU A 221 1.02 -14.37 1.42
C GLU A 221 0.66 -15.52 2.38
N LEU A 222 -0.29 -15.33 3.29
CA LEU A 222 -0.76 -16.42 4.16
C LEU A 222 -1.39 -17.56 3.36
N LYS A 223 -2.10 -17.24 2.27
CA LYS A 223 -2.75 -18.21 1.41
C LYS A 223 -1.76 -18.98 0.54
N TYR A 224 -0.79 -18.31 -0.07
CA TYR A 224 0.04 -18.89 -1.13
C TYR A 224 1.52 -19.06 -0.76
N ARG A 225 2.09 -18.23 0.12
CA ARG A 225 3.52 -18.20 0.44
C ARG A 225 3.72 -17.89 1.93
N LYS A 226 3.40 -18.86 2.79
CA LYS A 226 3.26 -18.70 4.25
C LYS A 226 4.45 -18.06 4.99
N ASP A 227 5.62 -17.98 4.38
CA ASP A 227 6.79 -17.34 4.99
C ASP A 227 6.99 -15.87 4.60
N ASN A 228 6.24 -15.38 3.61
CA ASN A 228 6.41 -14.05 3.04
C ASN A 228 5.53 -12.97 3.69
N TYR A 229 4.49 -13.33 4.45
CA TYR A 229 3.58 -12.35 5.07
C TYR A 229 4.29 -11.37 6.01
N VAL A 230 5.49 -11.74 6.49
CA VAL A 230 6.27 -10.94 7.43
C VAL A 230 6.69 -9.60 6.82
N VAL A 231 6.89 -9.54 5.50
CA VAL A 231 7.29 -8.31 4.80
C VAL A 231 6.16 -7.27 4.82
N PRO A 232 4.95 -7.54 4.31
CA PRO A 232 3.85 -6.58 4.40
C PRO A 232 3.45 -6.29 5.85
N LEU A 233 3.60 -7.24 6.78
CA LEU A 233 3.37 -6.99 8.20
C LEU A 233 4.36 -5.97 8.78
N ILE A 234 5.65 -6.06 8.45
CA ILE A 234 6.65 -5.07 8.89
C ILE A 234 6.35 -3.70 8.30
N ILE A 235 5.99 -3.63 7.02
CA ILE A 235 5.64 -2.37 6.36
C ILE A 235 4.42 -1.74 7.03
N LEU A 236 3.39 -2.55 7.34
CA LEU A 236 2.22 -2.13 8.09
C LEU A 236 2.62 -1.60 9.47
N ASN A 237 3.46 -2.32 10.20
CA ASN A 237 3.89 -1.90 11.54
C ASN A 237 4.65 -0.57 11.49
N ASN A 238 5.61 -0.40 10.58
CA ASN A 238 6.37 0.85 10.48
C ASN A 238 5.55 2.03 9.96
N SER A 239 4.57 1.76 9.11
CA SER A 239 3.66 2.79 8.57
C SER A 239 2.63 3.23 9.61
N TYR A 240 2.27 2.34 10.52
CA TYR A 240 1.24 2.53 11.53
C TYR A 240 1.76 2.12 12.91
N ASP A 241 2.91 2.67 13.29
CA ASP A 241 3.67 2.33 14.51
C ASP A 241 2.79 2.30 15.77
N SER A 242 1.78 3.18 15.86
CA SER A 242 0.82 3.24 16.98
C SER A 242 -0.09 2.01 17.08
N LEU A 243 -0.38 1.34 15.96
CA LEU A 243 -1.24 0.16 15.93
C LEU A 243 -0.56 -1.07 16.53
N PHE A 244 0.77 -1.10 16.63
CA PHE A 244 1.51 -2.32 17.00
C PHE A 244 2.44 -2.15 18.21
N LYS A 245 2.65 -0.93 18.71
CA LYS A 245 3.29 -0.68 20.02
C LYS A 245 2.33 -1.05 21.16
N VAL A 246 2.79 -1.89 22.09
CA VAL A 246 2.10 -2.22 23.36
C VAL A 246 2.46 -1.18 24.40
#